data_AF-A0A9W8M4U2-F1
#
_entry.id   AF-A0A9W8M4U2-F1
#
_cell.length_a   1.000
_cell.length_b   1.000
_cell.length_c   1.000
_cell.angle_alpha   90.00
_cell.angle_beta   90.00
_cell.angle_gamma   90.00
#
_symmetry.space_group_name_H-M   'P 1'
#
loop_
_entity.id
_entity.type
_entity.pdbx_description
1 polymer ?
#
loop_
_entity_poly.entity_id
_entity_poly.type
_entity_poly.pdbx_seq_one_letter_code
_entity_poly.pdbx_strand_id
1 'polypeptide(L)'
;MLTPSQSLLLRHASRPAATYSAACLRQAIGGTQTRAFGIKTTLRVQEYISKAIKNDKDKPPHGEMQVTGPKPVIDTVFASMPPELRVPMFPEPIRDGIKDHKWGTDDLEALDIGLTKHRIPDRISDKIALWAVKSARRPTDIFFRNKYLHRSVMLEVVAAVPGMVGALIRHIRSLQGMRHDGGWIGHLLHEAENERMHLMTWMEIGKPVLWERALIATVQTGFFAVFSLLYMVSPRTAHRVVGYLEEEAVTSYTHFIKEIDEGRIENVPAPDVAIAYWNLEPNSTLRDVVLAVRADEALHRDTNHHFSDRIEARRESLFEDLEHSEGKPRIKY
;
A
#
# COMPACT_ATOMS: atom_id res chain seq x y z
N MET A 1 -38.59 -5.23 -23.21
CA MET A 1 -37.97 -5.83 -22.01
C MET A 1 -36.48 -5.53 -22.07
N LEU A 2 -35.95 -4.76 -21.12
CA LEU A 2 -34.51 -4.46 -21.02
C LEU A 2 -33.84 -5.52 -20.13
N THR A 3 -32.59 -5.87 -20.41
CA THR A 3 -31.86 -6.88 -19.62
C THR A 3 -31.48 -6.33 -18.24
N PRO A 4 -31.25 -7.19 -17.22
CA PRO A 4 -30.93 -6.76 -15.86
C PRO A 4 -29.76 -5.77 -15.78
N SER A 5 -28.76 -5.93 -16.65
CA SER A 5 -27.57 -5.07 -16.73
C SER A 5 -27.86 -3.66 -17.26
N GLN A 6 -28.88 -3.50 -18.11
CA GLN A 6 -29.28 -2.19 -18.64
C GLN A 6 -30.15 -1.40 -17.65
N SER A 7 -30.80 -2.08 -16.69
CA SER A 7 -31.57 -1.42 -15.64
C SER A 7 -30.71 -0.79 -14.53
N LEU A 8 -29.47 -1.27 -14.34
CA LEU A 8 -28.55 -0.79 -13.30
C LEU A 8 -27.90 0.55 -13.68
N LEU A 9 -27.55 0.72 -14.96
CA LEU A 9 -26.95 1.96 -15.49
C LEU A 9 -27.92 3.15 -15.44
N LEU A 10 -29.22 2.92 -15.62
CA LEU A 10 -30.24 3.97 -15.54
C LEU A 10 -30.58 4.40 -14.10
N ARG A 11 -30.28 3.56 -13.09
CA ARG A 11 -30.48 3.91 -11.66
C ARG A 11 -29.37 4.78 -11.08
N HIS A 12 -28.19 4.83 -11.70
CA HIS A 12 -27.10 5.74 -11.27
C HIS A 12 -27.14 7.12 -11.92
N ALA A 13 -27.84 7.28 -13.06
CA ALA A 13 -27.91 8.55 -13.78
C ALA A 13 -28.98 9.54 -13.25
N SER A 14 -29.73 9.18 -12.19
CA SER A 14 -30.91 9.94 -11.75
C SER A 14 -30.92 10.33 -10.26
N ARG A 15 -29.74 10.53 -9.64
CA ARG A 15 -29.64 11.20 -8.33
C ARG A 15 -29.17 12.65 -8.49
N PRO A 16 -29.89 13.66 -7.94
CA PRO A 16 -29.40 15.03 -7.96
C PRO A 16 -28.17 15.16 -7.05
N ALA A 17 -27.16 15.89 -7.54
CA ALA A 17 -25.97 16.24 -6.77
C ALA A 17 -26.37 16.96 -5.46
N ALA A 18 -25.87 16.47 -4.33
CA ALA A 18 -26.07 17.11 -3.04
C ALA A 18 -25.46 18.52 -3.07
N THR A 19 -26.31 19.54 -2.95
CA THR A 19 -25.92 20.94 -2.79
C THR A 19 -25.44 21.15 -1.35
N TYR A 20 -24.13 21.28 -1.15
CA TYR A 20 -23.59 21.73 0.13
C TYR A 20 -23.88 23.22 0.32
N SER A 21 -24.62 23.57 1.38
CA SER A 21 -24.92 24.95 1.77
C SER A 21 -23.67 25.66 2.33
N ALA A 22 -23.47 26.92 1.93
CA ALA A 22 -22.34 27.78 2.30
C ALA A 22 -22.15 28.02 3.82
N ALA A 23 -23.07 27.53 4.66
CA ALA A 23 -22.97 27.56 6.11
C ALA A 23 -21.95 26.54 6.67
N CYS A 24 -21.74 25.40 6.00
CA CYS A 24 -20.81 24.35 6.48
C CYS A 24 -19.33 24.75 6.33
N LEU A 25 -19.02 25.57 5.32
CA LEU A 25 -17.65 26.03 5.04
C LEU A 25 -17.12 27.12 5.99
N ARG A 26 -17.98 27.75 6.81
CA ARG A 26 -17.54 28.80 7.75
C ARG A 26 -17.03 28.27 9.09
N GLN A 27 -17.28 27.01 9.44
CA GLN A 27 -16.86 26.45 10.72
C GLN A 27 -15.43 25.88 10.71
N ALA A 28 -14.85 25.64 9.54
CA ALA A 28 -13.51 25.05 9.40
C ALA A 28 -12.34 26.06 9.48
N ILE A 29 -12.61 27.35 9.71
CA ILE A 29 -11.60 28.41 9.71
C ILE A 29 -11.65 29.17 11.04
N GLY A 30 -11.13 28.54 12.10
CA GLY A 30 -10.95 29.19 13.39
C GLY A 30 -9.98 28.42 14.27
N GLY A 31 -8.70 28.79 14.27
CA GLY A 31 -7.73 28.28 15.26
C GLY A 31 -6.26 28.25 14.81
N THR A 32 -5.58 29.39 14.95
CA THR A 32 -4.16 29.58 15.33
C THR A 32 -2.98 28.91 14.58
N GLN A 33 -2.20 29.76 13.88
CA GLN A 33 -0.72 29.93 13.84
C GLN A 33 0.19 28.70 14.09
N THR A 34 1.24 28.35 13.32
CA THR A 34 2.11 29.05 12.36
C THR A 34 3.03 28.00 11.70
N ARG A 35 3.23 28.03 10.37
CA ARG A 35 4.56 28.02 9.71
C ARG A 35 4.44 28.29 8.21
N ALA A 36 4.95 29.45 7.84
CA ALA A 36 4.82 30.08 6.54
C ALA A 36 5.81 29.48 5.51
N PHE A 37 5.31 28.68 4.58
CA PHE A 37 5.91 28.55 3.24
C PHE A 37 4.90 28.10 2.16
N GLY A 38 3.73 27.56 2.53
CA GLY A 38 2.66 27.16 1.60
C GLY A 38 1.56 28.19 1.31
N ILE A 39 1.54 29.33 2.00
CA ILE A 39 0.39 30.28 1.96
C ILE A 39 0.36 31.15 0.69
N LYS A 40 1.50 31.34 -0.01
CA LYS A 40 1.54 32.22 -1.20
C LYS A 40 0.86 31.63 -2.44
N THR A 41 0.75 30.31 -2.55
CA THR A 41 0.17 29.66 -3.73
C THR A 41 -1.35 29.58 -3.62
N THR A 42 -1.88 29.27 -2.43
CA THR A 42 -3.32 29.11 -2.19
C THR A 42 -4.07 30.45 -2.19
N LEU A 43 -3.44 31.54 -1.71
CA LEU A 43 -4.05 32.88 -1.74
C LEU A 43 -4.21 33.42 -3.18
N ARG A 44 -3.26 33.15 -4.09
CA ARG A 44 -3.38 33.56 -5.50
C ARG A 44 -4.53 32.86 -6.22
N VAL A 45 -4.79 31.59 -5.91
CA VAL A 45 -5.89 30.81 -6.50
C VAL A 45 -7.24 31.33 -6.01
N GLN A 46 -7.37 31.67 -4.72
CA GLN A 46 -8.61 32.25 -4.19
C GLN A 46 -8.89 33.68 -4.70
N GLU A 47 -7.85 34.51 -4.88
CA GLU A 47 -8.02 35.83 -5.50
C GLU A 47 -8.47 35.72 -6.97
N TYR A 48 -7.95 34.73 -7.70
CA TYR A 48 -8.32 34.49 -9.10
C TYR A 48 -9.76 33.99 -9.22
N ILE A 49 -10.17 33.04 -8.38
CA ILE A 49 -11.54 32.51 -8.36
C ILE A 49 -12.53 33.60 -7.89
N SER A 50 -12.17 34.39 -6.88
CA SER A 50 -13.04 35.48 -6.43
C SER A 50 -13.19 36.59 -7.47
N LYS A 51 -12.13 36.93 -8.22
CA LYS A 51 -12.21 37.88 -9.35
C LYS A 51 -13.03 37.32 -10.52
N ALA A 52 -12.90 36.02 -10.81
CA ALA A 52 -13.69 35.37 -11.86
C ALA A 52 -15.19 35.34 -11.51
N ILE A 53 -15.55 35.06 -10.26
CA ILE A 53 -16.94 35.02 -9.79
C ILE A 53 -17.55 36.43 -9.69
N LYS A 54 -16.75 37.46 -9.37
CA LYS A 54 -17.24 38.85 -9.32
C LYS A 54 -17.55 39.41 -10.71
N ASN A 55 -16.76 39.05 -11.71
CA ASN A 55 -16.95 39.51 -13.09
C ASN A 55 -18.13 38.86 -13.83
N ASP A 56 -18.68 37.76 -13.30
CA ASP A 56 -19.78 37.02 -13.93
C ASP A 56 -21.17 37.51 -13.49
N LYS A 57 -21.26 38.25 -12.36
CA LYS A 57 -22.55 38.73 -11.82
C LYS A 57 -23.07 40.03 -12.41
N ASP A 58 -22.26 40.73 -13.22
CA ASP A 58 -22.58 42.07 -13.75
C ASP A 58 -22.82 42.09 -15.28
N LYS A 59 -23.01 40.94 -15.95
CA LYS A 59 -23.30 40.90 -17.40
C LYS A 59 -24.77 40.59 -17.70
N PRO A 60 -25.44 41.38 -18.58
CA PRO A 60 -26.80 41.09 -19.03
C PRO A 60 -26.83 39.86 -19.95
N PRO A 61 -27.96 39.14 -20.05
CA PRO A 61 -28.01 37.86 -20.75
C PRO A 61 -28.29 38.11 -22.22
N HIS A 62 -27.27 38.10 -23.09
CA HIS A 62 -27.51 38.05 -24.54
C HIS A 62 -26.42 37.32 -25.33
N GLY A 63 -26.89 36.41 -26.18
CA GLY A 63 -26.25 35.97 -27.43
C GLY A 63 -25.30 34.79 -27.27
N GLU A 64 -25.61 33.69 -27.96
CA GLU A 64 -24.63 32.64 -28.28
C GLU A 64 -23.44 33.28 -29.02
N MET A 65 -22.40 33.63 -28.28
CA MET A 65 -21.13 34.05 -28.84
C MET A 65 -20.28 32.78 -28.98
N GLN A 66 -20.11 32.31 -30.22
CA GLN A 66 -19.13 31.29 -30.53
C GLN A 66 -17.75 31.82 -30.15
N VAL A 67 -17.21 31.37 -29.01
CA VAL A 67 -15.87 31.70 -28.56
C VAL A 67 -14.88 30.92 -29.41
N THR A 68 -14.41 31.55 -30.49
CA THR A 68 -13.27 31.08 -31.28
C THR A 68 -11.97 31.43 -30.53
N GLY A 69 -11.72 30.73 -29.43
CA GLY A 69 -10.42 30.70 -28.74
C GLY A 69 -9.85 29.29 -28.78
N PRO A 70 -8.52 29.09 -28.68
CA PRO A 70 -7.97 27.74 -28.57
C PRO A 70 -8.61 27.05 -27.35
N LYS A 71 -9.26 25.90 -27.60
CA LYS A 71 -9.87 25.07 -26.55
C LYS A 71 -8.86 24.83 -25.43
N PRO A 72 -9.27 24.87 -24.16
CA PRO A 72 -8.34 24.70 -23.04
C PRO A 72 -7.58 23.38 -23.21
N VAL A 73 -6.25 23.45 -23.16
CA VAL A 73 -5.33 22.33 -23.41
C VAL A 73 -5.64 21.10 -22.54
N ILE A 74 -6.26 21.31 -21.37
CA ILE A 74 -6.71 20.25 -20.45
C ILE A 74 -7.73 19.30 -21.10
N ASP A 75 -8.66 19.82 -21.90
CA ASP A 75 -9.66 18.98 -22.60
C ASP A 75 -9.01 18.13 -23.70
N THR A 76 -7.91 18.61 -24.29
CA THR A 76 -7.22 17.90 -25.39
C THR A 76 -6.34 16.75 -24.89
N VAL A 77 -5.77 16.85 -23.69
CA VAL A 77 -4.98 15.75 -23.09
C VAL A 77 -5.88 14.62 -22.62
N PHE A 78 -6.99 14.93 -21.95
CA PHE A 78 -7.95 13.90 -21.53
C PHE A 78 -8.63 13.22 -22.73
N ALA A 79 -9.00 14.00 -23.75
CA ALA A 79 -9.61 13.46 -24.97
C ALA A 79 -8.65 12.54 -25.76
N SER A 80 -7.34 12.81 -25.70
CA SER A 80 -6.32 12.00 -26.39
C SER A 80 -5.80 10.81 -25.57
N MET A 81 -6.15 10.72 -24.29
CA MET A 81 -5.78 9.59 -23.43
C MET A 81 -6.49 8.30 -23.88
N PRO A 82 -5.79 7.16 -24.02
CA PRO A 82 -6.43 5.86 -24.23
C PRO A 82 -7.51 5.58 -23.16
N PRO A 83 -8.70 5.06 -23.51
CA PRO A 83 -9.78 4.81 -22.55
C PRO A 83 -9.36 3.99 -21.33
N GLU A 84 -8.43 3.05 -21.50
CA GLU A 84 -7.92 2.16 -20.46
C GLU A 84 -7.14 2.93 -19.39
N LEU A 85 -6.46 4.03 -19.76
CA LEU A 85 -5.73 4.89 -18.82
C LEU A 85 -6.61 5.92 -18.13
N ARG A 86 -7.87 6.07 -18.57
CA ARG A 86 -8.84 6.97 -17.93
C ARG A 86 -9.46 6.35 -16.68
N VAL A 87 -9.31 5.03 -16.50
CA VAL A 87 -9.67 4.33 -15.27
C VAL A 87 -8.45 4.35 -14.36
N PRO A 88 -8.45 5.15 -13.27
CA PRO A 88 -7.32 5.16 -12.36
C PRO A 88 -7.16 3.79 -11.70
N MET A 89 -5.93 3.29 -11.69
CA MET A 89 -5.55 2.09 -10.96
C MET A 89 -5.14 2.49 -9.55
N PHE A 90 -5.87 1.99 -8.56
CA PHE A 90 -5.57 2.20 -7.15
C PHE A 90 -4.96 0.92 -6.56
N PRO A 91 -3.98 1.06 -5.63
CA PRO A 91 -3.43 -0.07 -4.92
C PRO A 91 -4.52 -0.73 -4.08
N GLU A 92 -4.53 -2.05 -4.07
CA GLU A 92 -5.52 -2.86 -3.36
C GLU A 92 -4.91 -3.47 -2.08
N PRO A 93 -5.65 -3.57 -0.97
CA PRO A 93 -5.21 -4.29 0.23
C PRO A 93 -4.89 -5.74 -0.10
N ILE A 94 -3.85 -6.29 0.53
CA ILE A 94 -3.44 -7.68 0.30
C ILE A 94 -4.33 -8.70 1.00
N ARG A 95 -4.94 -8.32 2.13
CA ARG A 95 -5.89 -9.16 2.85
C ARG A 95 -7.26 -9.11 2.20
N ASP A 96 -7.85 -10.29 2.00
CA ASP A 96 -9.23 -10.46 1.56
C ASP A 96 -10.22 -9.85 2.57
N GLY A 97 -11.34 -9.33 2.07
CA GLY A 97 -12.43 -8.82 2.90
C GLY A 97 -12.21 -7.44 3.53
N ILE A 98 -11.05 -6.80 3.33
CA ILE A 98 -10.78 -5.45 3.84
C ILE A 98 -11.82 -4.43 3.36
N LYS A 99 -12.32 -4.59 2.14
CA LYS A 99 -13.29 -3.67 1.54
C LYS A 99 -14.74 -3.94 1.92
N ASP A 100 -15.04 -5.03 2.62
CA ASP A 100 -16.42 -5.48 2.86
C ASP A 100 -17.12 -4.63 3.93
N HIS A 101 -16.36 -4.08 4.88
CA HIS A 101 -16.85 -3.21 5.95
C HIS A 101 -15.76 -2.25 6.40
N LYS A 102 -16.14 -1.25 7.21
CA LYS A 102 -15.20 -0.34 7.85
C LYS A 102 -14.55 -1.02 9.05
N TRP A 103 -13.22 -0.97 9.12
CA TRP A 103 -12.45 -1.61 10.18
C TRP A 103 -12.20 -0.63 11.33
N GLY A 104 -12.70 -0.97 12.52
CA GLY A 104 -12.41 -0.27 13.77
C GLY A 104 -11.28 -0.95 14.55
N THR A 105 -10.94 -0.39 15.72
CA THR A 105 -9.91 -0.93 16.60
C THR A 105 -10.22 -2.36 17.03
N ASP A 106 -11.46 -2.64 17.45
CA ASP A 106 -11.89 -3.97 17.93
C ASP A 106 -11.75 -5.05 16.84
N ASP A 107 -12.09 -4.71 15.59
CA ASP A 107 -11.94 -5.63 14.44
C ASP A 107 -10.47 -5.99 14.20
N LEU A 108 -9.60 -4.99 14.26
CA LEU A 108 -8.15 -5.15 14.05
C LEU A 108 -7.47 -5.92 15.18
N GLU A 109 -7.92 -5.74 16.43
CA GLU A 109 -7.44 -6.51 17.58
C GLU A 109 -7.92 -7.95 17.58
N ALA A 110 -9.11 -8.22 17.03
CA ALA A 110 -9.68 -9.56 16.93
C ALA A 110 -9.00 -10.46 15.89
N LEU A 111 -8.16 -9.89 15.00
CA LEU A 111 -7.44 -10.65 13.99
C LEU A 111 -6.44 -11.64 14.62
N ASP A 112 -6.60 -12.92 14.32
CA ASP A 112 -5.58 -13.93 14.66
C ASP A 112 -4.38 -13.81 13.72
N ILE A 113 -3.38 -13.07 14.16
CA ILE A 113 -2.12 -12.87 13.45
C ILE A 113 -1.01 -13.85 13.90
N GLY A 114 -1.30 -14.78 14.81
CA GLY A 114 -0.32 -15.72 15.35
C GLY A 114 0.92 -15.02 15.93
N LEU A 115 0.75 -14.17 16.95
CA LEU A 115 1.81 -13.32 17.52
C LEU A 115 3.08 -14.07 17.95
N THR A 116 2.94 -15.31 18.40
CA THR A 116 4.06 -16.15 18.88
C THR A 116 4.52 -17.19 17.86
N LYS A 117 3.97 -17.15 16.65
CA LYS A 117 4.29 -18.09 15.58
C LYS A 117 5.73 -17.87 15.12
N HIS A 118 6.53 -18.91 15.23
CA HIS A 118 7.92 -18.94 14.78
C HIS A 118 8.15 -20.20 13.96
N ARG A 119 8.72 -20.07 12.76
CA ARG A 119 9.09 -21.22 11.96
C ARG A 119 10.40 -21.82 12.46
N ILE A 120 10.36 -23.06 12.93
CA ILE A 120 11.58 -23.77 13.33
C ILE A 120 12.42 -24.08 12.08
N PRO A 121 13.74 -23.75 12.07
CA PRO A 121 14.60 -24.00 10.92
C PRO A 121 14.99 -25.48 10.81
N ASP A 122 14.41 -26.17 9.83
CA ASP A 122 14.64 -27.61 9.63
C ASP A 122 15.96 -27.89 8.90
N ARG A 123 16.31 -27.07 7.90
CA ARG A 123 17.49 -27.28 7.04
C ARG A 123 18.64 -26.34 7.32
N ILE A 124 19.83 -26.68 6.82
CA ILE A 124 21.02 -25.82 6.88
C ILE A 124 20.73 -24.47 6.23
N SER A 125 20.07 -24.45 5.06
CA SER A 125 19.64 -23.22 4.40
C SER A 125 18.73 -22.35 5.27
N ASP A 126 17.88 -22.98 6.09
CA ASP A 126 16.89 -22.28 6.91
C ASP A 126 17.57 -21.71 8.15
N LYS A 127 18.56 -22.44 8.69
CA LYS A 127 19.46 -21.93 9.74
C LYS A 127 20.29 -20.76 9.24
N ILE A 128 20.80 -20.82 8.00
CA ILE A 128 21.51 -19.70 7.36
C ILE A 128 20.57 -18.51 7.17
N ALA A 129 19.35 -18.74 6.68
CA ALA A 129 18.34 -17.69 6.51
C ALA A 129 18.02 -16.98 7.84
N LEU A 130 17.71 -17.76 8.88
CA LEU A 130 17.45 -17.23 10.21
C LEU A 130 18.65 -16.47 10.77
N TRP A 131 19.85 -17.04 10.63
CA TRP A 131 21.08 -16.38 11.07
C TRP A 131 21.32 -15.06 10.34
N ALA A 132 21.08 -15.00 9.02
CA ALA A 132 21.23 -13.78 8.23
C ALA A 132 20.27 -12.69 8.73
N VAL A 133 18.99 -13.03 8.95
CA VAL A 133 17.99 -12.08 9.47
C VAL A 133 18.36 -11.59 10.88
N LYS A 134 18.66 -12.50 11.80
CA LYS A 134 19.05 -12.13 13.18
C LYS A 134 20.35 -11.30 13.20
N SER A 135 21.27 -11.56 12.27
CA SER A 135 22.52 -10.79 12.14
C SER A 135 22.28 -9.40 11.57
N ALA A 136 21.41 -9.26 10.57
CA ALA A 136 21.02 -7.97 9.98
C ALA A 136 20.20 -7.09 10.95
N ARG A 137 19.46 -7.71 11.87
CA ARG A 137 18.68 -6.99 12.88
C ARG A 137 19.55 -6.21 13.87
N ARG A 138 20.66 -6.79 14.34
CA ARG A 138 21.54 -6.16 15.36
C ARG A 138 22.03 -4.75 15.00
N PRO A 139 22.67 -4.50 13.83
CA PRO A 139 23.13 -3.16 13.48
C PRO A 139 21.96 -2.19 13.30
N THR A 140 20.83 -2.66 12.78
CA THR A 140 19.62 -1.86 12.59
C THR A 140 19.03 -1.41 13.94
N ASP A 141 18.90 -2.31 14.91
CA ASP A 141 18.44 -1.98 16.27
C ASP A 141 19.37 -0.95 16.93
N ILE A 142 20.68 -1.08 16.75
CA ILE A 142 21.68 -0.13 17.29
C ILE A 142 21.58 1.24 16.63
N PHE A 143 21.37 1.28 15.31
CA PHE A 143 21.33 2.50 14.52
C PHE A 143 20.05 3.32 14.79
N PHE A 144 18.90 2.65 14.85
CA PHE A 144 17.61 3.33 14.99
C PHE A 144 17.16 3.53 16.44
N ARG A 145 17.61 2.70 17.40
CA ARG A 145 17.19 2.78 18.82
C ARG A 145 15.70 3.07 18.96
N ASN A 146 15.33 4.19 19.59
CA ASN A 146 13.94 4.61 19.87
C ASN A 146 13.27 5.35 18.69
N LYS A 147 13.91 5.45 17.51
CA LYS A 147 13.34 6.12 16.34
C LYS A 147 12.48 5.16 15.51
N TYR A 148 11.37 4.69 16.09
CA TYR A 148 10.47 3.70 15.48
C TYR A 148 9.98 4.13 14.09
N LEU A 149 9.54 5.38 13.93
CA LEU A 149 9.06 5.87 12.65
C LEU A 149 10.14 5.90 11.55
N HIS A 150 11.35 6.37 11.87
CA HIS A 150 12.47 6.36 10.92
C HIS A 150 12.91 4.93 10.59
N ARG A 151 12.84 4.02 11.56
CA ARG A 151 13.11 2.60 11.38
C ARG A 151 12.10 1.98 10.42
N SER A 152 10.80 2.18 10.65
CA SER A 152 9.74 1.68 9.77
C SER A 152 9.95 2.18 8.34
N VAL A 153 10.12 3.49 8.14
CA VAL A 153 10.39 4.05 6.79
C VAL A 153 11.57 3.39 6.09
N MET A 154 12.69 3.13 6.79
CA MET A 154 13.83 2.43 6.18
C MET A 154 13.50 0.97 5.86
N LEU A 155 12.85 0.27 6.78
CA LEU A 155 12.56 -1.16 6.64
C LEU A 155 11.54 -1.43 5.53
N GLU A 156 10.48 -0.63 5.40
CA GLU A 156 9.49 -0.77 4.33
C GLU A 156 10.10 -0.64 2.92
N VAL A 157 11.09 0.25 2.77
CA VAL A 157 11.80 0.40 1.48
C VAL A 157 12.54 -0.88 1.10
N VAL A 158 13.07 -1.60 2.10
CA VAL A 158 13.75 -2.88 1.89
C VAL A 158 12.74 -4.01 1.74
N ALA A 159 11.64 -3.99 2.50
CA ALA A 159 10.56 -4.99 2.47
C ALA A 159 9.81 -5.03 1.13
N ALA A 160 9.72 -3.89 0.42
CA ALA A 160 9.11 -3.87 -0.92
C ALA A 160 9.98 -4.52 -2.02
N VAL A 161 11.24 -4.88 -1.75
CA VAL A 161 12.17 -5.42 -2.76
C VAL A 161 11.96 -6.91 -3.05
N PRO A 162 11.85 -7.82 -2.05
CA PRO A 162 11.73 -9.25 -2.27
C PRO A 162 10.59 -9.67 -3.20
N GLY A 163 9.37 -9.19 -2.98
CA GLY A 163 8.22 -9.50 -3.83
C GLY A 163 8.48 -9.11 -5.29
N MET A 164 9.02 -7.92 -5.52
CA MET A 164 9.35 -7.42 -6.86
C MET A 164 10.43 -8.28 -7.55
N VAL A 165 11.49 -8.63 -6.83
CA VAL A 165 12.58 -9.49 -7.34
C VAL A 165 12.05 -10.89 -7.67
N GLY A 166 11.26 -11.46 -6.76
CA GLY A 166 10.65 -12.77 -6.96
C GLY A 166 9.74 -12.79 -8.18
N ALA A 167 8.85 -11.81 -8.29
CA ALA A 167 7.97 -11.64 -9.44
C ALA A 167 8.75 -11.50 -10.76
N LEU A 168 9.77 -10.65 -10.80
CA LEU A 168 10.61 -10.43 -11.98
C LEU A 168 11.30 -11.71 -12.44
N ILE A 169 11.98 -12.41 -11.52
CA ILE A 169 12.73 -13.62 -11.86
C ILE A 169 11.79 -14.74 -12.29
N ARG A 170 10.65 -14.90 -11.61
CA ARG A 170 9.62 -15.89 -12.01
C ARG A 170 9.02 -15.56 -13.37
N HIS A 171 8.73 -14.29 -13.64
CA HIS A 171 8.26 -13.82 -14.94
C HIS A 171 9.23 -14.19 -16.06
N ILE A 172 10.52 -13.88 -15.90
CA ILE A 172 11.55 -14.23 -16.90
C ILE A 172 11.64 -15.75 -17.08
N ARG A 173 11.61 -16.54 -15.99
CA ARG A 173 11.63 -18.01 -16.07
C ARG A 173 10.39 -18.59 -16.77
N SER A 174 9.21 -18.03 -16.53
CA SER A 174 7.96 -18.40 -17.20
C SER A 174 8.06 -18.16 -18.71
N LEU A 175 8.58 -17.00 -19.13
CA LEU A 175 8.81 -16.67 -20.53
C LEU A 175 9.84 -17.61 -21.18
N GLN A 176 11.00 -17.80 -20.55
CA GLN A 176 12.07 -18.66 -21.06
C GLN A 176 11.67 -20.13 -21.13
N GLY A 177 10.83 -20.59 -20.19
CA GLY A 177 10.33 -21.95 -20.14
C GLY A 177 9.06 -22.18 -20.94
N MET A 178 8.44 -21.13 -21.50
CA MET A 178 7.11 -21.14 -22.14
C MET A 178 6.05 -21.86 -21.29
N ARG A 179 6.02 -21.57 -19.98
CA ARG A 179 5.14 -22.23 -19.00
C ARG A 179 4.33 -21.22 -18.22
N HIS A 180 3.14 -21.64 -17.79
CA HIS A 180 2.33 -20.87 -16.87
C HIS A 180 3.04 -20.77 -15.51
N ASP A 181 2.97 -19.61 -14.86
CA ASP A 181 3.65 -19.34 -13.59
C ASP A 181 2.94 -19.98 -12.37
N GLY A 182 1.65 -20.28 -12.50
CA GLY A 182 0.88 -20.88 -11.42
C GLY A 182 0.41 -19.90 -10.35
N GLY A 183 0.38 -18.60 -10.65
CA GLY A 183 -0.28 -17.56 -9.84
C GLY A 183 0.65 -16.79 -8.88
N TRP A 184 1.94 -17.07 -8.91
CA TRP A 184 2.92 -16.47 -8.00
C TRP A 184 3.28 -15.04 -8.36
N ILE A 185 3.46 -14.72 -9.65
CA ILE A 185 3.90 -13.39 -10.09
C ILE A 185 2.93 -12.32 -9.60
N GLY A 186 1.63 -12.52 -9.77
CA GLY A 186 0.62 -11.57 -9.31
C GLY A 186 0.65 -11.39 -7.80
N HIS A 187 0.76 -12.48 -7.05
CA HIS A 187 0.83 -12.43 -5.58
C HIS A 187 2.08 -11.69 -5.09
N LEU A 188 3.25 -11.96 -5.67
CA LEU A 188 4.51 -11.32 -5.29
C LEU A 188 4.56 -9.84 -5.66
N LEU A 189 3.92 -9.43 -6.76
CA LEU A 189 3.73 -8.01 -7.09
C LEU A 189 2.78 -7.32 -6.10
N HIS A 190 1.74 -8.03 -5.65
CA HIS A 190 0.78 -7.51 -4.68
C HIS A 190 1.42 -7.31 -3.30
N GLU A 191 2.24 -8.26 -2.83
CA GLU A 191 3.10 -8.13 -1.64
C GLU A 191 4.00 -6.89 -1.76
N ALA A 192 4.74 -6.75 -2.88
CA ALA A 192 5.60 -5.59 -3.08
C ALA A 192 4.84 -4.24 -3.11
N GLU A 193 3.59 -4.24 -3.62
CA GLU A 193 2.74 -3.06 -3.59
C GLU A 193 2.22 -2.76 -2.18
N ASN A 194 1.87 -3.78 -1.39
CA ASN A 194 1.42 -3.62 -0.02
C ASN A 194 2.52 -3.01 0.87
N GLU A 195 3.74 -3.51 0.78
CA GLU A 195 4.92 -2.94 1.46
C GLU A 195 5.20 -1.48 1.01
N ARG A 196 4.99 -1.19 -0.27
CA ARG A 196 5.08 0.19 -0.78
C ARG A 196 3.98 1.07 -0.16
N MET A 197 2.79 0.55 0.10
CA MET A 197 1.71 1.28 0.76
C MET A 197 1.97 1.50 2.26
N HIS A 198 2.67 0.58 2.94
CA HIS A 198 3.22 0.83 4.27
C HIS A 198 4.14 2.05 4.24
N LEU A 199 5.11 2.06 3.31
CA LEU A 199 6.03 3.19 3.14
C LEU A 199 5.30 4.51 2.87
N MET A 200 4.35 4.53 1.92
CA MET A 200 3.60 5.74 1.59
C MET A 200 2.82 6.26 2.80
N THR A 201 2.29 5.36 3.63
CA THR A 201 1.62 5.71 4.88
C THR A 201 2.58 6.35 5.88
N TRP A 202 3.75 5.76 6.11
CA TRP A 202 4.74 6.31 7.06
C TRP A 202 5.30 7.66 6.61
N MET A 203 5.39 7.89 5.30
CA MET A 203 5.86 9.16 4.73
C MET A 203 4.92 10.35 5.03
N GLU A 204 3.63 10.09 5.33
CA GLU A 204 2.68 11.12 5.79
C GLU A 204 2.90 11.50 7.26
N ILE A 205 3.50 10.62 8.04
CA ILE A 205 3.75 10.82 9.48
C ILE A 205 5.17 11.37 9.71
N GLY A 206 6.16 10.82 9.02
CA GLY A 206 7.58 11.15 9.23
C GLY A 206 8.39 11.13 7.95
N LYS A 207 8.96 12.29 7.59
CA LYS A 207 9.75 12.44 6.36
C LYS A 207 11.24 12.32 6.65
N PRO A 208 11.95 11.37 6.01
CA PRO A 208 13.38 11.22 6.20
C PRO A 208 14.14 12.41 5.59
N VAL A 209 15.21 12.82 6.25
CA VAL A 209 16.09 13.89 5.75
C VAL A 209 16.99 13.38 4.63
N LEU A 210 17.66 14.27 3.89
CA LEU A 210 18.40 13.91 2.66
C LEU A 210 19.46 12.82 2.88
N TRP A 211 20.19 12.86 3.99
CA TRP A 211 21.20 11.85 4.28
C TRP A 211 20.59 10.48 4.62
N GLU A 212 19.42 10.46 5.30
CA GLU A 212 18.66 9.23 5.56
C GLU A 212 18.18 8.63 4.24
N ARG A 213 17.70 9.46 3.31
CA ARG A 213 17.30 9.03 1.97
C ARG A 213 18.47 8.46 1.18
N ALA A 214 19.66 9.07 1.26
CA ALA A 214 20.87 8.55 0.63
C ALA A 214 21.30 7.19 1.22
N LEU A 215 21.22 7.05 2.55
CA LEU A 215 21.48 5.78 3.23
C LEU A 215 20.47 4.70 2.80
N ILE A 216 19.17 5.02 2.81
CA ILE A 216 18.08 4.14 2.37
C ILE A 216 18.34 3.67 0.93
N ALA A 217 18.64 4.57 0.00
CA ALA A 217 18.93 4.22 -1.38
C ALA A 217 20.15 3.29 -1.52
N THR A 218 21.18 3.49 -0.70
CA THR A 218 22.38 2.65 -0.69
C THR A 218 22.08 1.25 -0.16
N VAL A 219 21.37 1.15 0.97
CA VAL A 219 20.94 -0.12 1.56
C VAL A 219 20.01 -0.88 0.60
N GLN A 220 19.03 -0.20 0.02
CA GLN A 220 18.10 -0.78 -0.95
C GLN A 220 18.85 -1.33 -2.18
N THR A 221 19.81 -0.60 -2.72
CA THR A 221 20.60 -1.05 -3.88
C THR A 221 21.44 -2.29 -3.55
N GLY A 222 22.12 -2.28 -2.40
CA GLY A 222 22.90 -3.43 -1.94
C GLY A 222 22.02 -4.65 -1.67
N PHE A 223 20.89 -4.45 -0.98
CA PHE A 223 19.93 -5.51 -0.68
C PHE A 223 19.33 -6.09 -1.97
N PHE A 224 18.92 -5.24 -2.92
CA PHE A 224 18.43 -5.67 -4.23
C PHE A 224 19.44 -6.59 -4.93
N ALA A 225 20.72 -6.22 -4.98
CA ALA A 225 21.75 -7.03 -5.64
C ALA A 225 21.95 -8.38 -4.95
N VAL A 226 22.10 -8.39 -3.62
CA VAL A 226 22.32 -9.62 -2.84
C VAL A 226 21.10 -10.52 -2.86
N PHE A 227 19.91 -9.97 -2.67
CA PHE A 227 18.66 -10.72 -2.67
C PHE A 227 18.32 -11.28 -4.05
N SER A 228 18.57 -10.52 -5.14
CA SER A 228 18.43 -11.02 -6.50
C SER A 228 19.33 -12.21 -6.77
N LEU A 229 20.60 -12.15 -6.35
CA LEU A 229 21.52 -13.28 -6.46
C LEU A 229 21.03 -14.49 -5.64
N LEU A 230 20.58 -14.27 -4.41
CA LEU A 230 20.02 -15.32 -3.57
C LEU A 230 18.80 -15.97 -4.23
N TYR A 231 17.86 -15.19 -4.77
CA TYR A 231 16.66 -15.70 -5.42
C TYR A 231 16.97 -16.44 -6.73
N MET A 232 17.99 -16.00 -7.48
CA MET A 232 18.46 -16.73 -8.65
C MET A 232 19.03 -18.11 -8.29
N VAL A 233 19.81 -18.19 -7.21
CA VAL A 233 20.49 -19.43 -6.78
C VAL A 233 19.57 -20.37 -6.00
N SER A 234 18.78 -19.83 -5.06
CA SER A 234 17.88 -20.57 -4.19
C SER A 234 16.63 -19.75 -3.84
N PRO A 235 15.58 -19.79 -4.69
CA PRO A 235 14.29 -19.15 -4.41
C PRO A 235 13.69 -19.59 -3.07
N ARG A 236 13.83 -20.88 -2.74
CA ARG A 236 13.38 -21.45 -1.46
C ARG A 236 14.00 -20.73 -0.26
N THR A 237 15.33 -20.54 -0.30
CA THR A 237 16.05 -19.86 0.78
C THR A 237 15.66 -18.38 0.82
N ALA A 238 15.49 -17.74 -0.34
CA ALA A 238 15.04 -16.36 -0.42
C ALA A 238 13.69 -16.16 0.26
N HIS A 239 12.68 -16.99 -0.06
CA HIS A 239 11.38 -16.96 0.63
C HIS A 239 11.50 -17.24 2.13
N ARG A 240 12.40 -18.15 2.55
CA ARG A 240 12.64 -18.39 3.98
C ARG A 240 13.25 -17.17 4.68
N VAL A 241 14.13 -16.43 4.02
CA VAL A 241 14.69 -15.17 4.53
C VAL A 241 13.56 -14.16 4.74
N VAL A 242 12.69 -13.98 3.74
CA VAL A 242 11.52 -13.08 3.85
C VAL A 242 10.61 -13.49 5.00
N GLY A 243 10.22 -14.76 5.08
CA GLY A 243 9.38 -15.24 6.18
C GLY A 243 9.95 -14.94 7.58
N TYR A 244 11.27 -15.02 7.75
CA TYR A 244 11.91 -14.60 9.01
C TYR A 244 12.02 -13.07 9.17
N LEU A 245 12.18 -12.29 8.09
CA LEU A 245 12.11 -10.83 8.16
C LEU A 245 10.72 -10.40 8.68
N GLU A 246 9.66 -11.05 8.22
CA GLU A 246 8.30 -10.68 8.62
C GLU A 246 7.95 -11.14 10.04
N GLU A 247 8.56 -12.23 10.54
CA GLU A 247 8.50 -12.53 11.98
C GLU A 247 9.10 -11.38 12.83
N GLU A 248 10.20 -10.80 12.37
CA GLU A 248 10.81 -9.63 13.00
C GLU A 248 9.96 -8.36 12.84
N ALA A 249 9.26 -8.20 11.71
CA ALA A 249 8.34 -7.10 11.45
C ALA A 249 7.13 -7.16 12.39
N VAL A 250 6.45 -8.32 12.50
CA VAL A 250 5.33 -8.54 13.44
C VAL A 250 5.75 -8.23 14.88
N THR A 251 6.95 -8.68 15.28
CA THR A 251 7.51 -8.38 16.60
C THR A 251 7.73 -6.87 16.77
N SER A 252 8.32 -6.20 15.77
CA SER A 252 8.63 -4.77 15.83
C SER A 252 7.37 -3.91 15.90
N TYR A 253 6.33 -4.24 15.14
CA TYR A 253 5.05 -3.53 15.20
C TYR A 253 4.27 -3.80 16.48
N THR A 254 4.41 -4.99 17.07
CA THR A 254 3.87 -5.26 18.42
C THR A 254 4.54 -4.38 19.47
N HIS A 255 5.86 -4.18 19.38
CA HIS A 255 6.54 -3.21 20.25
C HIS A 255 6.08 -1.78 19.97
N PHE A 256 5.87 -1.39 18.71
CA PHE A 256 5.37 -0.06 18.36
C PHE A 256 3.98 0.20 19.00
N ILE A 257 3.04 -0.75 18.90
CA ILE A 257 1.72 -0.63 19.57
C ILE A 257 1.91 -0.43 21.08
N LYS A 258 2.79 -1.20 21.71
CA LYS A 258 3.08 -1.06 23.14
C LYS A 258 3.63 0.32 23.52
N GLU A 259 4.50 0.91 22.69
CA GLU A 259 5.02 2.25 22.93
C GLU A 259 3.93 3.33 22.83
N ILE A 260 2.95 3.14 21.94
CA ILE A 260 1.77 4.01 21.82
C ILE A 260 0.87 3.85 23.05
N ASP A 261 0.58 2.61 23.45
CA ASP A 261 -0.29 2.29 24.59
C ASP A 261 0.27 2.81 25.92
N GLU A 262 1.60 2.79 26.07
CA GLU A 262 2.30 3.32 27.24
C GLU A 262 2.54 4.85 27.13
N GLY A 263 2.01 5.52 26.11
CA GLY A 263 2.03 6.97 25.93
C GLY A 263 3.39 7.56 25.57
N ARG A 264 4.36 6.72 25.19
CA ARG A 264 5.70 7.19 24.75
C ARG A 264 5.70 7.70 23.32
N ILE A 265 4.77 7.22 22.49
CA ILE A 265 4.49 7.74 21.16
C ILE A 265 3.07 8.29 21.14
N GLU A 266 2.91 9.51 20.63
CA GLU A 266 1.61 10.16 20.52
C GLU A 266 0.72 9.43 19.50
N ASN A 267 -0.51 9.09 19.90
CA ASN A 267 -1.48 8.43 19.04
C ASN A 267 -2.24 9.45 18.17
N VAL A 268 -1.59 9.97 17.14
CA VAL A 268 -2.17 10.96 16.21
C VAL A 268 -3.27 10.36 15.31
N PRO A 269 -4.14 11.17 14.69
CA PRO A 269 -5.09 10.68 13.69
C PRO A 269 -4.40 9.95 12.52
N ALA A 270 -5.04 8.90 12.01
CA ALA A 270 -4.54 8.13 10.89
C ALA A 270 -4.48 8.99 9.60
N PRO A 271 -3.44 8.85 8.76
CA PRO A 271 -3.39 9.51 7.46
C PRO A 271 -4.51 9.07 6.53
N ASP A 272 -5.00 9.98 5.67
CA ASP A 272 -6.07 9.70 4.70
C ASP A 272 -5.74 8.52 3.78
N VAL A 273 -4.46 8.37 3.39
CA VAL A 273 -3.99 7.26 2.56
C VAL A 273 -4.20 5.91 3.26
N ALA A 274 -4.00 5.84 4.57
CA ALA A 274 -4.20 4.63 5.36
C ALA A 274 -5.68 4.32 5.53
N ILE A 275 -6.49 5.34 5.85
CA ILE A 275 -7.94 5.21 5.98
C ILE A 275 -8.55 4.70 4.67
N ALA A 276 -8.10 5.23 3.54
CA ALA A 276 -8.57 4.81 2.22
C ALA A 276 -8.09 3.39 1.85
N TYR A 277 -6.82 3.07 2.10
CA TYR A 277 -6.23 1.79 1.72
C TYR A 277 -6.82 0.64 2.55
N TRP A 278 -6.68 0.67 3.88
CA TRP A 278 -7.21 -0.39 4.77
C TRP A 278 -8.70 -0.25 5.09
N ASN A 279 -9.40 0.66 4.43
CA ASN A 279 -10.82 0.91 4.63
C ASN A 279 -11.19 1.15 6.11
N LEU A 280 -10.34 1.87 6.84
CA LEU A 280 -10.51 2.12 8.27
C LEU A 280 -11.69 3.08 8.55
N GLU A 281 -12.13 3.12 9.80
CA GLU A 281 -13.08 4.13 10.28
C GLU A 281 -12.50 5.56 10.18
N PRO A 282 -13.31 6.60 9.92
CA PRO A 282 -12.81 7.96 9.69
C PRO A 282 -12.06 8.59 10.87
N ASN A 283 -12.30 8.11 12.09
CA ASN A 283 -11.68 8.57 13.34
C ASN A 283 -10.54 7.65 13.81
N SER A 284 -10.05 6.76 12.92
CA SER A 284 -8.93 5.87 13.22
C SER A 284 -7.66 6.64 13.57
N THR A 285 -6.81 5.99 14.34
CA THR A 285 -5.59 6.55 14.91
C THR A 285 -4.34 5.87 14.36
N LEU A 286 -3.16 6.41 14.69
CA LEU A 286 -1.87 5.79 14.37
C LEU A 286 -1.80 4.34 14.87
N ARG A 287 -2.34 4.07 16.06
CA ARG A 287 -2.39 2.71 16.60
C ARG A 287 -3.14 1.73 15.68
N ASP A 288 -4.26 2.16 15.11
CA ASP A 288 -5.07 1.34 14.19
C ASP A 288 -4.32 1.07 12.88
N VAL A 289 -3.59 2.07 12.38
CA VAL A 289 -2.69 1.89 11.22
C VAL A 289 -1.61 0.86 11.54
N VAL A 290 -0.98 0.93 12.71
CA VAL A 290 0.05 -0.03 13.11
C VAL A 290 -0.53 -1.45 13.26
N LEU A 291 -1.75 -1.59 13.78
CA LEU A 291 -2.45 -2.88 13.83
C LEU A 291 -2.70 -3.45 12.43
N ALA A 292 -3.16 -2.62 11.49
CA ALA A 292 -3.42 -3.02 10.12
C ALA A 292 -2.14 -3.47 9.40
N VAL A 293 -1.07 -2.69 9.50
CA VAL A 293 0.24 -3.05 8.92
C VAL A 293 0.77 -4.34 9.55
N ARG A 294 0.73 -4.48 10.88
CA ARG A 294 1.16 -5.72 11.56
C ARG A 294 0.41 -6.97 11.06
N ALA A 295 -0.87 -6.84 10.72
CA ALA A 295 -1.65 -7.93 10.16
C ALA A 295 -1.24 -8.28 8.72
N ASP A 296 -0.86 -7.29 7.91
CA ASP A 296 -0.27 -7.52 6.59
C ASP A 296 1.08 -8.26 6.72
N GLU A 297 1.95 -7.84 7.64
CA GLU A 297 3.23 -8.53 7.89
C GLU A 297 3.04 -10.00 8.32
N ALA A 298 2.01 -10.28 9.12
CA ALA A 298 1.70 -11.63 9.53
C ALA A 298 1.25 -12.51 8.35
N LEU A 299 0.55 -11.92 7.37
CA LEU A 299 0.21 -12.59 6.12
C LEU A 299 1.47 -12.84 5.28
N HIS A 300 2.33 -11.84 5.10
CA HIS A 300 3.59 -11.98 4.34
C HIS A 300 4.50 -13.04 4.95
N ARG A 301 4.62 -13.08 6.28
CA ARG A 301 5.30 -14.14 7.04
C ARG A 301 4.81 -15.52 6.64
N ASP A 302 3.50 -15.72 6.72
CA ASP A 302 2.87 -17.02 6.54
C ASP A 302 2.96 -17.46 5.08
N THR A 303 2.72 -16.54 4.15
CA THR A 303 2.82 -16.78 2.71
C THR A 303 4.26 -17.11 2.30
N ASN A 304 5.26 -16.36 2.75
CA ASN A 304 6.64 -16.61 2.36
C ASN A 304 7.20 -17.92 2.96
N HIS A 305 6.86 -18.26 4.20
CA HIS A 305 7.17 -19.59 4.73
C HIS A 305 6.47 -20.70 3.94
N HIS A 306 5.20 -20.49 3.56
CA HIS A 306 4.46 -21.44 2.73
C HIS A 306 5.10 -21.61 1.34
N PHE A 307 5.47 -20.52 0.66
CA PHE A 307 6.17 -20.54 -0.62
C PHE A 307 7.49 -21.32 -0.56
N SER A 308 8.27 -21.10 0.50
CA SER A 308 9.48 -21.88 0.76
C SER A 308 9.19 -23.39 0.82
N ASP A 309 8.12 -23.79 1.52
CA ASP A 309 7.70 -25.20 1.62
C ASP A 309 7.15 -25.76 0.30
N ARG A 310 6.44 -24.96 -0.49
CA ARG A 310 5.93 -25.37 -1.82
C ARG A 310 7.06 -25.70 -2.79
N ILE A 311 8.09 -24.85 -2.82
CA ILE A 311 9.28 -25.08 -3.66
C ILE A 311 9.99 -26.36 -3.23
N GLU A 312 10.13 -26.60 -1.92
CA GLU A 312 10.69 -27.85 -1.39
C GLU A 312 9.87 -29.07 -1.84
N ALA A 313 8.54 -28.98 -1.76
CA ALA A 313 7.62 -30.02 -2.19
C ALA A 313 7.48 -30.13 -3.72
N ARG A 314 8.13 -29.26 -4.50
CA ARG A 314 7.99 -29.13 -5.96
C ARG A 314 6.55 -28.91 -6.43
N ARG A 315 5.74 -28.20 -5.62
CA ARG A 315 4.34 -27.85 -5.90
C ARG A 315 4.21 -26.36 -6.18
N GLU A 316 4.75 -25.89 -7.29
CA GLU A 316 4.86 -24.46 -7.61
C GLU A 316 3.65 -23.89 -8.39
N SER A 317 2.49 -24.54 -8.33
CA SER A 317 1.21 -23.94 -8.76
C SER A 317 0.36 -23.66 -7.52
N LEU A 318 -0.05 -22.41 -7.30
CA LEU A 318 -0.98 -22.04 -6.21
C LEU A 318 -2.40 -22.54 -6.48
N PHE A 319 -2.70 -22.83 -7.75
CA PHE A 319 -4.00 -23.32 -8.19
C PHE A 319 -4.17 -24.80 -7.94
N GLU A 320 -3.08 -25.56 -7.86
CA GLU A 320 -3.14 -27.02 -7.75
C GLU A 320 -3.96 -27.45 -6.54
N ASP A 321 -3.76 -26.85 -5.37
CA ASP A 321 -4.55 -27.22 -4.17
C ASP A 321 -5.98 -26.65 -4.20
N LEU A 322 -6.20 -25.53 -4.91
CA LEU A 322 -7.54 -24.93 -5.08
C LEU A 322 -8.42 -25.73 -6.04
N GLU A 323 -7.84 -26.35 -7.07
CA GLU A 323 -8.53 -27.23 -8.01
C GLU A 323 -8.96 -28.56 -7.37
N HIS A 324 -8.24 -29.02 -6.34
CA HIS A 324 -8.60 -30.21 -5.56
C HIS A 324 -9.56 -29.90 -4.40
N SER A 325 -9.77 -28.62 -4.07
CA SER A 325 -10.81 -28.19 -3.12
C SER A 325 -12.17 -28.13 -3.83
N GLU A 326 -13.18 -28.75 -3.21
CA GLU A 326 -14.47 -29.13 -3.78
C GLU A 326 -15.13 -28.11 -4.74
N GLY A 327 -15.38 -28.54 -5.98
CA GLY A 327 -16.42 -27.95 -6.85
C GLY A 327 -16.03 -26.73 -7.70
N LYS A 328 -14.79 -26.23 -7.63
CA LYS A 328 -14.36 -25.13 -8.50
C LYS A 328 -13.93 -25.66 -9.88
N PRO A 329 -14.40 -25.05 -11.00
CA PRO A 329 -13.99 -25.48 -12.32
C PRO A 329 -12.48 -25.35 -12.45
N ARG A 330 -11.85 -26.37 -13.07
CA ARG A 330 -10.41 -26.39 -13.36
C ARG A 330 -10.03 -25.09 -14.06
N ILE A 331 -9.03 -24.37 -13.54
CA ILE A 331 -8.69 -23.06 -14.08
C ILE A 331 -7.98 -23.31 -15.41
N LYS A 332 -8.71 -23.10 -16.51
CA LYS A 332 -8.16 -23.17 -17.85
C LYS A 332 -7.39 -21.88 -18.13
N TYR A 333 -6.07 -21.97 -18.12
CA TYR A 333 -5.16 -20.92 -18.60
C TYR A 333 -5.03 -20.97 -20.11
#